data_AF-A0A1E3A0A5-F1
#
_entry.id   AF-A0A1E3A0A5-F1
#
_cell.length_a   1.000
_cell.length_b   1.000
_cell.length_c   1.000
_cell.angle_alpha   90.00
_cell.angle_beta   90.00
_cell.angle_gamma   90.00
#
_symmetry.space_group_name_H-M   'P 1'
#
loop_
_entity.id
_entity.type
_entity.pdbx_description
1 polymer ?
#
loop_
_entity_poly.entity_id
_entity_poly.type
_entity_poly.pdbx_seq_one_letter_code
_entity_poly.pdbx_strand_id
1 'polypeptide(L)'
;MTLHDLCMYSMNDFEKQVWDNLIADIKNRIFEADIPDVPLNIIEHQVDNNTAICIPYQRYKGYHRMEGFYDIAMGDRGGENELLLTKDGEKAKNHLLEDIAHDISFEYTISTPEYKAGLNIPINERDPRDDYRKDWFALLLQIEKRVLKYEEFRAEIIKYEKCMNHHFKSQFWVFDENSMEFWYNEGETSSAVKL
;
A
#
# COMPACT_ATOMS: atom_id res chain seq x y z
N MET A 1 -12.87 -23.64 -5.62
CA MET A 1 -13.94 -22.66 -5.88
C MET A 1 -13.46 -21.68 -6.94
N THR A 2 -14.35 -21.02 -7.66
CA THR A 2 -13.98 -19.89 -8.52
C THR A 2 -13.80 -18.61 -7.69
N LEU A 3 -13.15 -17.58 -8.25
CA LEU A 3 -13.08 -16.27 -7.60
C LEU A 3 -14.48 -15.69 -7.37
N HIS A 4 -15.37 -15.87 -8.34
CA HIS A 4 -16.76 -15.43 -8.22
C HIS A 4 -17.48 -16.11 -7.03
N ASP A 5 -17.25 -17.42 -6.83
CA ASP A 5 -17.82 -18.14 -5.68
C ASP A 5 -17.32 -17.56 -4.34
N LEU A 6 -16.06 -17.11 -4.28
CA LEU A 6 -15.48 -16.47 -3.09
C LEU A 6 -16.04 -15.07 -2.84
N CYS A 7 -16.29 -14.27 -3.89
CA CYS A 7 -16.94 -12.96 -3.76
C CYS A 7 -18.35 -13.05 -3.15
N MET A 8 -19.08 -14.13 -3.48
CA MET A 8 -20.43 -14.39 -2.97
C MET A 8 -20.44 -15.20 -1.68
N TYR A 9 -19.27 -15.56 -1.15
CA TYR A 9 -19.15 -16.46 -0.02
C TYR A 9 -19.50 -15.77 1.31
N SER A 10 -20.26 -16.48 2.14
CA SER A 10 -20.58 -16.07 3.51
C SER A 10 -19.87 -17.01 4.48
N MET A 11 -18.87 -16.49 5.20
CA MET A 11 -18.10 -17.24 6.20
C MET A 11 -19.01 -17.86 7.27
N ASN A 12 -18.72 -19.09 7.66
CA ASN A 12 -19.31 -19.68 8.86
C ASN A 12 -18.63 -19.16 10.14
N ASP A 13 -19.18 -19.48 11.31
CA ASP A 13 -18.69 -18.97 12.60
C ASP A 13 -17.20 -19.25 12.85
N PHE A 14 -16.72 -20.44 12.46
CA PHE A 14 -15.31 -20.80 12.61
C PHE A 14 -14.42 -19.96 11.69
N GLU A 15 -14.79 -19.82 10.42
CA GLU A 15 -14.02 -19.03 9.45
C GLU A 15 -14.00 -17.54 9.81
N LYS A 16 -15.14 -17.03 10.28
CA LYS A 16 -15.25 -15.68 10.79
C LYS A 16 -14.33 -15.46 12.00
N GLN A 17 -14.26 -16.42 12.92
CA GLN A 17 -13.34 -16.34 14.04
C GLN A 17 -11.87 -16.28 13.58
N VAL A 18 -11.50 -17.06 12.56
CA VAL A 18 -10.15 -17.02 11.98
C VAL A 18 -9.85 -15.65 11.36
N TRP A 19 -10.79 -15.08 10.61
CA TRP A 19 -10.68 -13.73 10.04
C TRP A 19 -10.57 -12.66 11.12
N ASP A 20 -11.47 -12.67 12.10
CA ASP A 20 -11.52 -11.67 13.17
C ASP A 20 -10.22 -11.69 14.02
N ASN A 21 -9.62 -12.86 14.24
CA ASN A 21 -8.33 -12.97 14.92
C ASN A 21 -7.19 -12.32 14.11
N LEU A 22 -7.17 -12.51 12.79
CA LEU A 22 -6.19 -11.87 11.90
C LEU A 22 -6.35 -10.33 11.95
N ILE A 23 -7.60 -9.85 11.89
CA ILE A 23 -7.90 -8.42 11.95
C ILE A 23 -7.49 -7.82 13.29
N ALA A 24 -7.73 -8.51 14.41
CA ALA A 24 -7.30 -8.05 15.72
C ALA A 24 -5.77 -7.88 15.82
N ASP A 25 -4.99 -8.83 15.29
CA ASP A 25 -3.52 -8.75 15.23
C ASP A 25 -3.07 -7.54 14.38
N ILE A 26 -3.66 -7.36 13.20
CA ILE A 26 -3.37 -6.22 12.31
C ILE A 26 -3.67 -4.88 13.01
N LYS A 27 -4.86 -4.75 13.61
CA LYS A 27 -5.27 -3.51 14.28
C LYS A 27 -4.30 -3.16 15.41
N ASN A 28 -3.97 -4.12 16.27
CA ASN A 28 -2.99 -3.91 17.33
C ASN A 28 -1.66 -3.42 16.77
N ARG A 29 -1.15 -4.08 15.72
CA ARG A 29 0.15 -3.72 15.14
C ARG A 29 0.18 -2.33 14.50
N ILE A 30 -0.89 -1.93 13.81
CA ILE A 30 -0.99 -0.58 13.22
C ILE A 30 -1.08 0.48 14.32
N PHE A 31 -1.94 0.31 15.31
CA PHE A 31 -2.16 1.32 16.35
C PHE A 31 -1.00 1.41 17.36
N GLU A 32 -0.21 0.35 17.53
CA GLU A 32 1.03 0.37 18.31
C GLU A 32 2.23 0.96 17.57
N ALA A 33 2.17 1.08 16.24
CA ALA A 33 3.30 1.50 15.41
C ALA A 33 3.75 2.96 15.62
N ASP A 34 2.92 3.80 16.26
CA ASP A 34 3.16 5.23 16.45
C ASP A 34 3.59 5.91 15.14
N ILE A 35 2.65 5.99 14.19
CA ILE A 35 2.85 6.59 12.87
C ILE A 35 2.85 8.12 13.03
N PRO A 36 4.01 8.79 12.87
CA PRO A 36 4.11 10.23 13.11
C PRO A 36 3.37 11.01 12.03
N ASP A 37 2.90 12.20 12.39
CA ASP A 37 2.38 13.24 11.50
C ASP A 37 1.13 12.88 10.67
N VAL A 38 0.59 11.66 10.79
CA VAL A 38 -0.66 11.26 10.16
C VAL A 38 -1.84 11.42 11.13
N PRO A 39 -2.88 12.19 10.77
CA PRO A 39 -4.11 12.28 11.56
C PRO A 39 -4.75 10.92 11.85
N LEU A 40 -5.12 10.68 13.10
CA LEU A 40 -5.72 9.41 13.55
C LEU A 40 -6.95 9.01 12.73
N ASN A 41 -7.77 9.97 12.31
CA ASN A 41 -8.95 9.70 11.50
C ASN A 41 -8.62 9.11 10.12
N ILE A 42 -7.46 9.43 9.53
CA ILE A 42 -6.99 8.79 8.30
C ILE A 42 -6.61 7.34 8.60
N ILE A 43 -5.85 7.11 9.68
CA ILE A 43 -5.42 5.77 10.10
C ILE A 43 -6.63 4.87 10.36
N GLU A 44 -7.56 5.31 11.21
CA GLU A 44 -8.78 4.56 11.55
C GLU A 44 -9.61 4.24 10.31
N HIS A 45 -9.81 5.21 9.43
CA HIS A 45 -10.58 5.02 8.21
C HIS A 45 -9.95 3.97 7.28
N GLN A 46 -8.65 4.04 7.05
CA GLN A 46 -7.98 3.10 6.14
C GLN A 46 -7.86 1.69 6.73
N VAL A 47 -7.69 1.58 8.06
CA VAL A 47 -7.75 0.28 8.76
C VAL A 47 -9.13 -0.35 8.61
N ASP A 48 -10.21 0.40 8.85
CA ASP A 48 -11.57 -0.14 8.76
C ASP A 48 -11.94 -0.53 7.32
N ASN A 49 -11.59 0.30 6.33
CA ASN A 49 -11.79 -0.03 4.92
C ASN A 49 -11.03 -1.31 4.53
N ASN A 50 -9.74 -1.40 4.86
CA ASN A 50 -8.92 -2.53 4.42
C ASN A 50 -9.22 -3.84 5.15
N THR A 51 -9.88 -3.79 6.30
CA THR A 51 -10.26 -4.99 7.07
C THR A 51 -11.73 -5.39 6.87
N ALA A 52 -12.49 -4.61 6.10
CA ALA A 52 -13.86 -4.95 5.72
C ALA A 52 -13.90 -6.20 4.82
N ILE A 53 -14.83 -7.11 5.14
CA ILE A 53 -15.10 -8.33 4.37
C ILE A 53 -15.63 -8.00 2.96
N CYS A 54 -16.38 -6.90 2.85
CA CYS A 54 -16.96 -6.44 1.60
C CYS A 54 -16.93 -4.92 1.54
N ILE A 55 -16.26 -4.40 0.52
CA ILE A 55 -16.43 -3.02 0.06
C ILE A 55 -17.24 -3.11 -1.23
N PRO A 56 -18.52 -2.69 -1.23
CA PRO A 56 -19.42 -2.89 -2.35
C PRO A 56 -18.81 -2.42 -3.68
N TYR A 57 -18.87 -3.30 -4.68
CA TYR A 57 -18.35 -3.09 -6.04
C TYR A 57 -16.84 -2.87 -6.15
N GLN A 58 -16.08 -3.07 -5.07
CA GLN A 58 -14.65 -2.82 -5.06
C GLN A 58 -13.84 -4.04 -4.63
N ARG A 59 -14.16 -4.63 -3.47
CA ARG A 59 -13.27 -5.62 -2.86
C ARG A 59 -14.00 -6.61 -1.96
N TYR A 60 -13.61 -7.87 -2.05
CA TYR A 60 -14.11 -8.96 -1.21
C TYR A 60 -12.95 -9.67 -0.54
N LYS A 61 -13.03 -9.81 0.79
CA LYS A 61 -11.97 -10.36 1.63
C LYS A 61 -12.55 -11.38 2.60
N GLY A 62 -11.73 -12.31 3.05
CA GLY A 62 -12.15 -13.24 4.10
C GLY A 62 -11.25 -14.44 4.22
N TYR A 63 -11.77 -15.47 4.88
CA TYR A 63 -11.13 -16.77 5.03
C TYR A 63 -12.11 -17.88 4.67
N HIS A 64 -11.67 -18.82 3.85
CA HIS A 64 -12.41 -20.05 3.56
C HIS A 64 -11.55 -21.25 3.93
N ARG A 65 -12.11 -22.22 4.65
CA ARG A 65 -11.34 -23.35 5.20
C ARG A 65 -10.52 -24.12 4.17
N MET A 66 -11.05 -24.29 2.96
CA MET A 66 -10.39 -25.07 1.91
C MET A 66 -9.45 -24.25 1.04
N GLU A 67 -9.69 -22.95 0.88
CA GLU A 67 -8.97 -22.09 -0.07
C GLU A 67 -7.95 -21.20 0.67
N GLY A 68 -8.22 -20.81 1.91
CA GLY A 68 -7.40 -19.94 2.73
C GLY A 68 -7.96 -18.53 2.85
N PHE A 69 -7.10 -17.60 3.24
CA PHE A 69 -7.35 -16.17 3.18
C PHE A 69 -7.42 -15.72 1.72
N TYR A 70 -8.40 -14.88 1.41
CA TYR A 70 -8.58 -14.34 0.08
C TYR A 70 -8.79 -12.83 0.11
N ASP A 71 -8.35 -12.20 -0.97
CA ASP A 71 -8.59 -10.81 -1.29
C ASP A 71 -8.78 -10.66 -2.80
N ILE A 72 -9.97 -10.21 -3.19
CA ILE A 72 -10.42 -10.16 -4.57
C ILE A 72 -10.88 -8.74 -4.87
N ALA A 73 -10.25 -8.11 -5.85
CA ALA A 73 -10.66 -6.81 -6.37
C ALA A 73 -11.61 -6.96 -7.56
N MET A 74 -12.64 -6.12 -7.59
CA MET A 74 -13.54 -5.98 -8.73
C MET A 74 -13.02 -4.88 -9.65
N GLY A 75 -12.71 -5.22 -10.89
CA GLY A 75 -12.33 -4.25 -11.91
C GLY A 75 -13.55 -3.54 -12.52
N ASP A 76 -13.29 -2.42 -13.21
CA ASP A 76 -14.29 -1.51 -13.81
C ASP A 76 -15.29 -2.15 -14.78
N ARG A 77 -15.07 -3.41 -15.19
CA ARG A 77 -15.93 -4.17 -16.11
C ARG A 77 -16.49 -5.45 -15.52
N GLY A 78 -16.49 -5.56 -14.18
CA GLY A 78 -16.96 -6.75 -13.47
C GLY A 78 -16.00 -7.94 -13.54
N GLY A 79 -14.74 -7.71 -13.93
CA GLY A 79 -13.70 -8.74 -13.87
C GLY A 79 -13.16 -8.88 -12.46
N GLU A 80 -13.04 -10.12 -11.98
CA GLU A 80 -12.44 -10.43 -10.69
C GLU A 80 -10.92 -10.58 -10.82
N ASN A 81 -10.17 -9.84 -10.01
CA ASN A 81 -8.71 -9.95 -9.91
C ASN A 81 -8.34 -10.52 -8.54
N GLU A 82 -7.67 -11.66 -8.53
CA GLU A 82 -7.07 -12.21 -7.33
C GLU A 82 -5.88 -11.34 -6.89
N LEU A 83 -6.01 -10.70 -5.72
CA LEU A 83 -4.91 -9.98 -5.08
C LEU A 83 -4.18 -10.89 -4.08
N LEU A 84 -4.94 -11.74 -3.39
CA LEU A 84 -4.42 -12.71 -2.44
C LEU A 84 -5.26 -13.99 -2.48
N LEU A 85 -4.60 -15.15 -2.52
CA LEU A 85 -5.18 -16.43 -2.18
C LEU A 85 -4.13 -17.31 -1.50
N THR A 86 -4.22 -17.49 -0.18
CA THR A 86 -3.18 -18.18 0.58
C THR A 86 -3.72 -18.84 1.85
N LYS A 87 -3.18 -20.02 2.19
CA LYS A 87 -3.41 -20.65 3.51
C LYS A 87 -2.45 -20.17 4.58
N ASP A 88 -1.41 -19.43 4.19
CA ASP A 88 -0.43 -18.87 5.10
C ASP A 88 -0.96 -17.57 5.72
N GLY A 89 -1.24 -17.62 7.03
CA GLY A 89 -1.75 -16.47 7.78
C GLY A 89 -0.74 -15.34 7.94
N GLU A 90 0.57 -15.63 7.97
CA GLU A 90 1.58 -14.56 8.02
C GLU A 90 1.64 -13.83 6.67
N LYS A 91 1.55 -14.56 5.55
CA LYS A 91 1.47 -13.94 4.22
C LYS A 91 0.22 -13.06 4.08
N ALA A 92 -0.93 -13.55 4.55
CA ALA A 92 -2.18 -12.77 4.53
C ALA A 92 -2.09 -11.51 5.40
N LYS A 93 -1.44 -11.62 6.56
CA LYS A 93 -1.17 -10.49 7.45
C LYS A 93 -0.29 -9.43 6.78
N ASN A 94 0.85 -9.83 6.22
CA ASN A 94 1.77 -8.91 5.56
C ASN A 94 1.09 -8.20 4.39
N HIS A 95 0.35 -8.93 3.56
CA HIS A 95 -0.45 -8.37 2.46
C HIS A 95 -1.39 -7.25 2.93
N LEU A 96 -2.15 -7.48 4.01
CA LEU A 96 -3.07 -6.46 4.54
C LEU A 96 -2.33 -5.29 5.20
N LEU A 97 -1.19 -5.53 5.85
CA LEU A 97 -0.37 -4.45 6.42
C LEU A 97 0.23 -3.55 5.34
N GLU A 98 0.69 -4.12 4.23
CA GLU A 98 1.17 -3.39 3.05
C GLU A 98 0.05 -2.54 2.44
N ASP A 99 -1.14 -3.12 2.22
CA ASP A 99 -2.31 -2.37 1.70
C ASP A 99 -2.71 -1.21 2.62
N ILE A 100 -2.76 -1.45 3.94
CA ILE A 100 -3.09 -0.40 4.92
C ILE A 100 -2.03 0.69 4.92
N ALA A 101 -0.74 0.35 4.92
CA ALA A 101 0.36 1.32 4.88
C ALA A 101 0.32 2.16 3.60
N HIS A 102 0.04 1.52 2.46
CA HIS A 102 -0.14 2.17 1.18
C HIS A 102 -1.30 3.17 1.20
N ASP A 103 -2.47 2.78 1.68
CA ASP A 103 -3.65 3.65 1.66
C ASP A 103 -3.56 4.79 2.68
N ILE A 104 -2.99 4.54 3.87
CA ILE A 104 -2.70 5.59 4.85
C ILE A 104 -1.75 6.63 4.25
N SER A 105 -0.63 6.16 3.70
CA SER A 105 0.40 7.06 3.16
C SER A 105 -0.09 7.85 1.94
N PHE A 106 -0.88 7.22 1.07
CA PHE A 106 -1.47 7.88 -0.09
C PHE A 106 -2.46 8.96 0.32
N GLU A 107 -3.45 8.61 1.15
CA GLU A 107 -4.52 9.51 1.59
C GLU A 107 -3.92 10.72 2.32
N TYR A 108 -2.94 10.50 3.20
CA TYR A 108 -2.24 11.60 3.85
C TYR A 108 -1.53 12.49 2.83
N THR A 109 -0.72 11.92 1.93
CA THR A 109 0.06 12.69 0.97
C THR A 109 -0.81 13.59 0.10
N ILE A 110 -1.92 13.08 -0.43
CA ILE A 110 -2.82 13.88 -1.27
C ILE A 110 -3.60 14.94 -0.49
N SER A 111 -3.72 14.78 0.83
CA SER A 111 -4.35 15.76 1.71
C SER A 111 -3.47 16.99 1.97
N THR A 112 -2.15 16.87 1.78
CA THR A 112 -1.16 17.92 2.08
C THR A 112 -1.30 19.17 1.20
N PRO A 113 -0.99 20.37 1.72
CA PRO A 113 -0.90 21.59 0.92
C PRO A 113 0.12 21.48 -0.22
N GLU A 114 1.23 20.79 -0.01
CA GLU A 114 2.33 20.62 -0.96
C GLU A 114 1.86 19.87 -2.21
N TYR A 115 1.17 18.74 -2.03
CA TYR A 115 0.57 18.01 -3.14
C TYR A 115 -0.43 18.89 -3.91
N LYS A 116 -1.33 19.56 -3.20
CA LYS A 116 -2.35 20.45 -3.80
C LYS A 116 -1.73 21.63 -4.55
N ALA A 117 -0.61 22.17 -4.08
CA ALA A 117 0.13 23.22 -4.78
C ALA A 117 0.74 22.68 -6.09
N GLY A 118 1.34 21.48 -6.05
CA GLY A 118 1.90 20.81 -7.22
C GLY A 118 0.88 20.52 -8.32
N LEU A 119 -0.39 20.29 -7.97
CA LEU A 119 -1.49 20.11 -8.93
C LEU A 119 -1.69 21.32 -9.87
N ASN A 120 -1.32 22.53 -9.45
CA ASN A 120 -1.44 23.74 -10.26
C ASN A 120 -0.29 23.94 -11.25
N ILE A 121 0.77 23.14 -11.17
CA ILE A 121 1.91 23.20 -12.09
C ILE A 121 1.61 22.31 -13.31
N PRO A 122 1.63 22.85 -14.55
CA PRO A 122 1.46 22.05 -15.76
C PRO A 122 2.46 20.90 -15.82
N ILE A 123 2.03 19.72 -16.28
CA ILE A 123 2.86 18.49 -16.29
C ILE A 123 4.18 18.71 -17.04
N ASN A 124 4.15 19.45 -18.13
CA ASN A 124 5.33 19.78 -18.96
C ASN A 124 6.30 20.78 -18.30
N GLU A 125 5.91 21.40 -17.19
CA GLU A 125 6.70 22.38 -16.44
C GLU A 125 7.17 21.85 -15.08
N ARG A 126 6.75 20.63 -14.70
CA ARG A 126 7.16 20.02 -13.43
C ARG A 126 8.61 19.56 -13.48
N ASP A 127 9.36 19.97 -12.47
CA ASP A 127 10.67 19.41 -12.20
C ASP A 127 10.48 17.93 -11.78
N PRO A 128 11.24 16.97 -12.35
CA PRO A 128 11.22 15.59 -11.88
C PRO A 128 11.46 15.45 -10.38
N ARG A 129 12.16 16.39 -9.75
CA ARG A 129 12.42 16.44 -8.30
C ARG A 129 11.17 16.76 -7.46
N ASP A 130 10.14 17.33 -8.10
CA ASP A 130 8.84 17.64 -7.48
C ASP A 130 7.85 16.46 -7.59
N ASP A 131 8.32 15.26 -7.92
CA ASP A 131 7.49 14.07 -7.95
C ASP A 131 6.99 13.70 -6.55
N TYR A 132 5.72 13.99 -6.27
CA TYR A 132 5.07 13.73 -4.99
C TYR A 132 5.15 12.26 -4.53
N ARG A 133 5.38 11.31 -5.45
CA ARG A 133 5.53 9.90 -5.12
C ARG A 133 6.72 9.67 -4.17
N LYS A 134 7.72 10.57 -4.18
CA LYS A 134 8.86 10.51 -3.25
C LYS A 134 8.39 10.65 -1.79
N ASP A 135 7.45 11.55 -1.53
CA ASP A 135 6.94 11.83 -0.18
C ASP A 135 5.94 10.74 0.23
N TRP A 136 5.10 10.31 -0.72
CA TRP A 136 4.19 9.19 -0.52
C TRP A 136 4.93 7.89 -0.16
N PHE A 137 5.88 7.46 -0.99
CA PHE A 137 6.60 6.21 -0.76
C PHE A 137 7.55 6.30 0.45
N ALA A 138 8.10 7.49 0.76
CA ALA A 138 8.85 7.68 1.99
C ALA A 138 7.98 7.43 3.22
N LEU A 139 6.79 8.03 3.30
CA LEU A 139 5.85 7.79 4.39
C LEU A 139 5.38 6.32 4.45
N LEU A 140 5.09 5.73 3.30
CA LEU A 140 4.74 4.31 3.18
C LEU A 140 5.82 3.43 3.83
N LEU A 141 7.08 3.60 3.42
CA LEU A 141 8.21 2.85 3.95
C LEU A 141 8.46 3.14 5.44
N GLN A 142 8.16 4.35 5.92
CA GLN A 142 8.19 4.67 7.34
C GLN A 142 7.15 3.88 8.16
N ILE A 143 5.94 3.71 7.62
CA ILE A 143 4.91 2.90 8.24
C ILE A 143 5.33 1.42 8.20
N GLU A 144 5.72 0.92 7.03
CA GLU A 144 6.13 -0.48 6.83
C GLU A 144 7.32 -0.89 7.72
N LYS A 145 8.31 -0.02 7.93
CA LYS A 145 9.42 -0.27 8.85
C LYS A 145 8.96 -0.59 10.28
N ARG A 146 7.80 -0.06 10.71
CA ARG A 146 7.22 -0.29 12.03
C ARG A 146 6.34 -1.52 12.07
N VAL A 147 5.62 -1.81 10.98
CA VAL A 147 4.56 -2.82 10.96
C VAL A 147 4.98 -4.13 10.30
N LEU A 148 6.05 -4.16 9.51
CA LEU A 148 6.54 -5.38 8.87
C LEU A 148 7.76 -5.96 9.60
N LYS A 149 8.14 -7.19 9.22
CA LYS A 149 9.46 -7.73 9.58
C LYS A 149 10.51 -7.07 8.69
N TYR A 150 11.75 -7.03 9.17
CA TYR A 150 12.83 -6.31 8.47
C TYR A 150 13.08 -6.85 7.05
N GLU A 151 12.99 -8.16 6.85
CA GLU A 151 13.18 -8.79 5.54
C GLU A 151 12.11 -8.37 4.52
N GLU A 152 10.86 -8.25 4.96
CA GLU A 152 9.74 -7.80 4.12
C GLU A 152 9.87 -6.32 3.82
N PHE A 153 10.18 -5.50 4.83
CA PHE A 153 10.47 -4.08 4.66
C PHE A 153 11.59 -3.83 3.64
N ARG A 154 12.66 -4.63 3.67
CA ARG A 154 13.76 -4.54 2.70
C ARG A 154 13.33 -4.89 1.28
N ALA A 155 12.40 -5.82 1.12
CA ALA A 155 11.84 -6.15 -0.19
C ALA A 155 10.98 -4.98 -0.74
N GLU A 156 10.22 -4.32 0.13
CA GLU A 156 9.40 -3.16 -0.25
C GLU A 156 10.24 -1.97 -0.68
N ILE A 157 11.38 -1.69 -0.03
CA ILE A 157 12.33 -0.64 -0.51
C ILE A 157 12.69 -0.87 -1.97
N ILE A 158 13.09 -2.10 -2.33
CA ILE A 158 13.50 -2.45 -3.70
C ILE A 158 12.33 -2.28 -4.69
N LYS A 159 11.12 -2.62 -4.27
CA LYS A 159 9.89 -2.46 -5.06
C LYS A 159 9.60 -0.98 -5.32
N TYR A 160 9.58 -0.14 -4.29
CA TYR A 160 9.24 1.28 -4.45
C TYR A 160 10.35 2.09 -5.13
N GLU A 161 11.63 1.73 -4.98
CA GLU A 161 12.70 2.28 -5.81
C GLU A 161 12.48 1.97 -7.30
N LYS A 162 12.08 0.73 -7.64
CA LYS A 162 11.72 0.39 -9.04
C LYS A 162 10.50 1.18 -9.51
N CYS A 163 9.50 1.38 -8.67
CA CYS A 163 8.32 2.18 -9.00
C CYS A 163 8.65 3.66 -9.25
N MET A 164 9.49 4.27 -8.41
CA MET A 164 9.99 5.64 -8.62
C MET A 164 10.72 5.78 -9.95
N ASN A 165 11.53 4.77 -10.29
CA ASN A 165 12.38 4.79 -11.47
C ASN A 165 11.74 4.19 -12.73
N HIS A 166 10.47 3.74 -12.71
CA HIS A 166 9.85 2.97 -13.79
C HIS A 166 9.90 3.65 -15.17
N HIS A 167 9.81 4.99 -15.20
CA HIS A 167 9.82 5.78 -16.43
C HIS A 167 11.21 6.31 -16.82
N PHE A 168 12.24 6.03 -16.02
CA PHE A 168 13.59 6.52 -16.25
C PHE A 168 14.51 5.42 -16.77
N LYS A 169 15.41 5.78 -17.69
CA LYS A 169 16.43 4.85 -18.21
C LYS A 169 17.55 4.58 -17.21
N SER A 170 17.68 5.43 -16.19
CA SER A 170 18.71 5.38 -15.15
C SER A 170 18.03 5.48 -13.78
N GLN A 171 18.68 4.96 -12.74
CA GLN A 171 18.21 5.12 -11.37
C GLN A 171 18.54 6.54 -10.88
N PHE A 172 17.53 7.40 -10.86
CA PHE A 172 17.63 8.75 -10.31
C PHE A 172 17.14 8.81 -8.87
N TRP A 173 16.15 7.99 -8.50
CA TRP A 173 15.63 7.96 -7.15
C TRP A 173 16.23 6.80 -6.36
N VAL A 174 16.82 7.10 -5.20
CA VAL A 174 17.39 6.11 -4.28
C VAL A 174 16.81 6.37 -2.89
N PHE A 175 16.38 5.33 -2.20
CA PHE A 175 15.87 5.43 -0.84
C PHE A 175 17.01 5.34 0.18
N ASP A 176 17.11 6.30 1.09
CA ASP A 176 18.03 6.24 2.23
C ASP A 176 17.28 5.76 3.48
N GLU A 177 17.65 4.58 3.96
CA GLU A 177 17.07 3.95 5.15
C GLU A 177 17.38 4.67 6.47
N ASN A 178 18.41 5.53 6.49
CA ASN A 178 18.77 6.31 7.67
C ASN A 178 17.88 7.54 7.81
N SER A 179 17.72 8.32 6.74
CA SER A 179 16.84 9.49 6.74
C SER A 179 15.38 9.13 6.50
N MET A 180 15.09 7.93 5.98
CA MET A 180 13.77 7.49 5.55
C MET A 180 13.16 8.38 4.46
N GLU A 181 14.00 8.78 3.50
CA GLU A 181 13.65 9.68 2.41
C GLU A 181 14.19 9.18 1.07
N PHE A 182 13.52 9.60 -0.02
CA PHE A 182 14.02 9.41 -1.37
C PHE A 182 14.93 10.56 -1.78
N TRP A 183 16.15 10.23 -2.20
CA TRP A 183 17.12 11.16 -2.74
C TRP A 183 17.13 11.10 -4.25
N TYR A 184 17.23 12.28 -4.87
CA TYR A 184 17.44 12.40 -6.30
C TYR A 184 18.96 12.42 -6.57
N ASN A 185 19.49 11.32 -7.09
CA ASN A 185 20.86 11.19 -7.53
C ASN A 185 21.01 11.89 -8.90
N GLU A 186 21.48 13.13 -8.87
CA GLU A 186 21.94 13.83 -10.08
C GLU A 186 23.22 13.14 -10.57
N GLY A 187 23.08 12.04 -11.29
CA GLY A 187 24.19 11.49 -12.07
C GLY A 187 24.73 12.59 -13.00
N GLU A 188 26.01 12.92 -12.83
CA GLU A 188 26.72 13.84 -13.71
C GLU A 188 26.38 13.56 -15.18
N THR A 189 25.90 14.57 -15.89
CA THR A 189 25.57 14.56 -17.32
C THR A 189 24.39 13.68 -17.75
N SER A 190 23.17 14.18 -17.56
CA SER A 190 22.07 13.84 -18.47
C SER A 190 21.47 15.12 -19.03
N SER A 191 21.99 15.51 -20.19
CA SER A 191 21.33 16.47 -21.07
C SER A 191 19.87 16.07 -21.25
N ALA A 192 19.00 16.89 -20.69
CA ALA A 192 17.55 16.75 -20.75
C ALA A 192 17.09 16.29 -22.14
N VAL A 193 16.64 15.03 -22.23
CA VAL A 193 15.76 14.63 -23.32
C VAL A 193 14.40 15.21 -22.94
N LYS A 194 14.10 16.40 -23.48
CA LYS A 194 12.74 16.90 -23.57
C LYS A 194 11.90 15.83 -24.29
N LEU A 195 10.83 15.38 -23.63
CA LEU A 195 9.72 14.70 -24.29
C LEU A 195 9.05 15.65 -25.28
#